data_AF-A0A0X3PSG5-F1
#
_entry.id   AF-A0A0X3PSG5-F1
#
_cell.length_a   1.000
_cell.length_b   1.000
_cell.length_c   1.000
_cell.angle_alpha   90.00
_cell.angle_beta   90.00
_cell.angle_gamma   90.00
#
_symmetry.space_group_name_H-M   'P 1'
#
loop_
_entity.id
_entity.type
_entity.pdbx_description
1 polymer ?
#
loop_
_entity_poly.entity_id
_entity_poly.type
_entity_poly.pdbx_seq_one_letter_code
_entity_poly.pdbx_strand_id
1 'polypeptide(L)'
;MSSRKAVKVEDQDSQDDEPWFLSTTGPPLMELKHMYVNLLRFFRVFPKFAVVLRSVGLFEEVVLSSNPRVALLCQFLGFLCESMVRGESEDWLPTVNDILEHFDATPRGAGSCASTAPAPSVTLPAPFVLILRMARGQPLSVDQRLRLVSCLARATALTEEDEKCLEPWLVYKLACRACLYRQPSLAADIYEQLCSLATTGRSVYWLQGLATLSRGEINLLTSVGELSTAVKNSPARPWLPRLSSTLHDASATVFKARTFFLSIGDRAVNWFQTDYLETRAAFLACLAELCLLLFHAGCSSRCARWTQLEAMKNPHVASSASSFPTKNPLIVLQTLLPAWDSLLTNLNALIQRCIDADLETLRHLKAFLEMVRFFRSTLSELSDTSSSDDSVVRTSPWMRESVGANLDCLDQTDGPASDSLQILLSQFQTQFAKLSSHPVDDSITPAQLLANFTFQLSTFPVCLPRFFFKRLQSTSIRLVILPKPSSPSEPLILAQEMGLVLNVMGIVSQKSPRIDLMRRVTAAELVMTISRSASSAS
;
A
#
# COMPACT_ATOMS: atom_id res chain seq x y z
N MET A 1 65.40 33.53 -27.57
CA MET A 1 66.05 32.94 -26.38
C MET A 1 65.81 33.85 -25.18
N SER A 2 64.93 33.47 -24.26
CA SER A 2 65.04 33.85 -22.86
C SER A 2 64.11 32.96 -22.04
N SER A 3 64.71 32.38 -21.01
CA SER A 3 64.20 31.38 -20.09
C SER A 3 63.13 31.96 -19.18
N ARG A 4 62.01 31.26 -18.96
CA ARG A 4 61.16 31.46 -17.77
C ARG A 4 60.99 30.14 -17.04
N LYS A 5 61.50 30.19 -15.81
CA LYS A 5 61.57 29.16 -14.79
C LYS A 5 60.19 28.57 -14.50
N ALA A 6 60.18 27.24 -14.37
CA ALA A 6 59.12 26.49 -13.70
C ALA A 6 58.97 26.99 -12.26
N VAL A 7 57.77 27.42 -11.91
CA VAL A 7 57.33 27.53 -10.52
C VAL A 7 56.69 26.19 -10.19
N LYS A 8 57.38 25.41 -9.36
CA LYS A 8 56.81 24.30 -8.62
C LYS A 8 55.69 24.88 -7.75
N VAL A 9 54.44 24.59 -8.10
CA VAL A 9 53.34 24.68 -7.14
C VAL A 9 53.50 23.43 -6.28
N GLU A 10 53.80 23.64 -5.00
CA GLU A 10 53.81 22.57 -4.02
C GLU A 10 52.39 22.06 -3.86
N ASP A 11 52.23 20.76 -4.09
CA ASP A 11 51.01 19.99 -3.87
C ASP A 11 50.55 20.17 -2.42
N GLN A 12 49.42 20.86 -2.25
CA GLN A 12 48.52 20.64 -1.12
C GLN A 12 47.50 19.57 -1.53
N ASP A 13 48.00 18.37 -1.85
CA ASP A 13 47.19 17.16 -1.97
C ASP A 13 46.89 16.64 -0.56
N SER A 14 45.88 17.21 0.10
CA SER A 14 45.27 16.61 1.29
C SER A 14 43.85 17.14 1.56
N GLN A 15 43.06 17.30 0.50
CA GLN A 15 41.63 17.56 0.60
C GLN A 15 40.96 17.11 -0.70
N ASP A 16 39.95 16.24 -0.59
CA ASP A 16 39.01 15.80 -1.64
C ASP A 16 39.19 14.35 -2.18
N ASP A 17 39.06 13.36 -1.28
CA ASP A 17 38.65 11.99 -1.65
C ASP A 17 37.11 11.86 -1.79
N GLU A 18 36.33 12.92 -1.55
CA GLU A 18 34.87 12.89 -1.67
C GLU A 18 34.42 13.16 -3.12
N PRO A 19 33.51 12.35 -3.70
CA PRO A 19 33.06 12.56 -5.07
C PRO A 19 32.47 13.96 -5.28
N TRP A 20 32.76 14.56 -6.44
CA TRP A 20 32.34 15.94 -6.76
C TRP A 20 30.83 16.20 -6.59
N PHE A 21 29.98 15.18 -6.78
CA PHE A 21 28.52 15.32 -6.63
C PHE A 21 28.04 15.24 -5.17
N LEU A 22 28.85 14.66 -4.27
CA LEU A 22 28.64 14.61 -2.82
C LEU A 22 29.31 15.76 -2.08
N SER A 23 30.38 16.32 -2.65
CA SER A 23 31.08 17.48 -2.10
C SER A 23 30.20 18.73 -2.04
N THR A 24 30.43 19.57 -1.03
CA THR A 24 29.73 20.85 -0.86
C THR A 24 29.98 21.82 -2.01
N THR A 25 31.13 21.73 -2.68
CA THR A 25 31.50 22.51 -3.88
C THR A 25 30.85 21.99 -5.17
N GLY A 26 30.18 20.84 -5.11
CA GLY A 26 29.42 20.26 -6.21
C GLY A 26 28.14 21.04 -6.58
N PRO A 27 27.35 20.53 -7.53
CA PRO A 27 26.18 21.22 -8.06
C PRO A 27 25.16 21.56 -6.95
N PRO A 28 24.40 22.66 -7.07
CA PRO A 28 23.32 22.99 -6.15
C PRO A 28 22.35 21.82 -5.96
N LEU A 29 21.83 21.62 -4.74
CA LEU A 29 20.94 20.49 -4.40
C LEU A 29 19.74 20.36 -5.35
N MET A 30 19.19 21.48 -5.82
CA MET A 30 18.06 21.47 -6.76
C MET A 30 18.47 20.99 -8.15
N GLU A 31 19.64 21.40 -8.64
CA GLU A 31 20.19 20.95 -9.93
C GLU A 31 20.57 19.47 -9.87
N LEU A 32 21.22 19.03 -8.79
CA LEU A 32 21.53 17.62 -8.53
C LEU A 32 20.26 16.75 -8.54
N LYS A 33 19.20 17.22 -7.85
CA LYS A 33 17.90 16.55 -7.87
C LYS A 33 17.30 16.50 -9.29
N HIS A 34 17.42 17.59 -10.05
CA HIS A 34 16.93 17.64 -11.43
C HIS A 34 17.68 16.66 -12.34
N MET A 35 19.00 16.57 -12.18
CA MET A 35 19.85 15.61 -12.88
C MET A 35 19.40 14.17 -12.58
N TYR A 36 19.23 13.80 -11.31
CA TYR A 36 18.76 12.46 -10.94
C TYR A 36 17.37 12.13 -11.48
N VAL A 37 16.44 13.09 -11.51
CA VAL A 37 15.10 12.90 -12.10
C VAL A 37 15.20 12.63 -13.60
N ASN A 38 16.05 13.38 -14.32
CA ASN A 38 16.25 13.18 -15.75
C ASN A 38 16.95 11.85 -16.05
N LEU A 39 17.92 11.44 -15.23
CA LEU A 39 18.54 10.12 -15.32
C LEU A 39 17.52 8.99 -15.09
N LEU A 40 16.63 9.12 -14.10
CA LEU A 40 15.55 8.15 -13.89
C LEU A 40 14.63 8.05 -15.11
N ARG A 41 14.25 9.17 -15.71
CA ARG A 41 13.46 9.18 -16.95
C ARG A 41 14.21 8.49 -18.09
N PHE A 42 15.50 8.78 -18.25
CA PHE A 42 16.35 8.15 -19.26
C PHE A 42 16.41 6.63 -19.07
N PHE A 43 16.74 6.13 -17.88
CA PHE A 43 16.83 4.69 -17.62
C PHE A 43 15.49 3.97 -17.71
N ARG A 44 14.37 4.64 -17.43
CA ARG A 44 13.04 4.05 -17.67
C ARG A 44 12.76 3.82 -19.16
N VAL A 45 13.22 4.71 -20.03
CA VAL A 45 13.06 4.56 -21.48
C VAL A 45 14.12 3.61 -22.06
N PHE A 46 15.34 3.66 -21.52
CA PHE A 46 16.48 2.89 -22.00
C PHE A 46 17.14 2.07 -20.87
N PRO A 47 16.47 1.02 -20.36
CA PRO A 47 16.93 0.26 -19.20
C PRO A 47 18.32 -0.39 -19.41
N LYS A 48 18.64 -0.80 -20.64
CA LYS A 48 19.93 -1.41 -21.01
C LYS A 48 21.16 -0.60 -20.58
N PHE A 49 21.03 0.73 -20.49
CA PHE A 49 22.14 1.61 -20.10
C PHE A 49 22.35 1.71 -18.59
N ALA A 50 21.43 1.20 -17.77
CA ALA A 50 21.58 1.28 -16.32
C ALA A 50 22.81 0.50 -15.81
N VAL A 51 23.25 -0.53 -16.55
CA VAL A 51 24.48 -1.29 -16.26
C VAL A 51 25.71 -0.39 -16.16
N VAL A 52 25.73 0.74 -16.90
CA VAL A 52 26.82 1.73 -16.84
C VAL A 52 27.02 2.26 -15.42
N LEU A 53 25.97 2.32 -14.60
CA LEU A 53 26.07 2.81 -13.22
C LEU A 53 26.98 1.94 -12.34
N ARG A 54 27.18 0.66 -12.69
CA ARG A 54 28.20 -0.18 -12.04
C ARG A 54 29.60 0.39 -12.25
N SER A 55 29.92 0.84 -13.47
CA SER A 55 31.23 1.44 -13.77
C SER A 55 31.42 2.82 -13.16
N VAL A 56 30.33 3.50 -12.78
CA VAL A 56 30.36 4.81 -12.12
C VAL A 56 30.55 4.68 -10.60
N GLY A 57 30.38 3.48 -10.03
CA GLY A 57 30.60 3.25 -8.59
C GLY A 57 29.58 3.93 -7.66
N LEU A 58 28.41 4.36 -8.17
CA LEU A 58 27.45 5.14 -7.35
C LEU A 58 26.96 4.43 -6.07
N PHE A 59 26.95 3.10 -6.06
CA PHE A 59 26.57 2.31 -4.88
C PHE A 59 27.69 2.22 -3.84
N GLU A 60 28.95 2.42 -4.24
CA GLU A 60 30.11 2.43 -3.35
C GLU A 60 30.10 3.69 -2.46
N GLU A 61 29.50 4.76 -2.95
CA GLU A 61 29.34 6.04 -2.26
C GLU A 61 28.17 6.10 -1.26
N VAL A 62 27.47 4.98 -1.09
CA VAL A 62 26.29 4.90 -0.20
C VAL A 62 26.73 4.62 1.23
N VAL A 63 26.61 5.65 2.08
CA VAL A 63 26.97 5.60 3.51
C VAL A 63 25.84 6.08 4.41
N LEU A 64 25.88 5.70 5.70
CA LEU A 64 24.95 6.24 6.71
C LEU A 64 25.36 7.65 7.12
N SER A 65 24.91 8.64 6.34
CA SER A 65 25.23 10.05 6.56
C SER A 65 23.99 10.94 6.64
N SER A 66 24.10 12.04 7.38
CA SER A 66 23.12 13.12 7.36
C SER A 66 23.31 14.10 6.18
N ASN A 67 24.28 13.86 5.29
CA ASN A 67 24.51 14.66 4.10
C ASN A 67 23.28 14.61 3.16
N PRO A 68 22.64 15.76 2.82
CA PRO A 68 21.48 15.81 1.94
C PRO A 68 21.77 15.32 0.51
N ARG A 69 23.02 15.40 0.03
CA ARG A 69 23.43 14.89 -1.29
C ARG A 69 23.43 13.35 -1.31
N VAL A 70 23.93 12.71 -0.25
CA VAL A 70 23.82 11.25 -0.06
C VAL A 70 22.36 10.82 0.04
N ALA A 71 21.52 11.60 0.74
CA ALA A 71 20.09 11.32 0.81
C ALA A 71 19.40 11.38 -0.56
N LEU A 72 19.80 12.33 -1.44
CA LEU A 72 19.30 12.39 -2.83
C LEU A 72 19.80 11.21 -3.66
N LEU A 73 21.08 10.81 -3.50
CA LEU A 73 21.65 9.63 -4.15
C LEU A 73 20.88 8.36 -3.77
N CYS A 74 20.65 8.12 -2.47
CA CYS A 74 19.90 6.97 -1.99
C CYS A 74 18.46 6.95 -2.52
N GLN A 75 17.82 8.12 -2.65
CA GLN A 75 16.49 8.21 -3.27
C GLN A 75 16.55 7.84 -4.76
N PHE A 76 17.52 8.38 -5.50
CA PHE A 76 17.74 8.08 -6.91
C PHE A 76 17.95 6.58 -7.13
N LEU A 77 18.93 5.99 -6.45
CA LEU A 77 19.25 4.57 -6.54
C LEU A 77 18.07 3.71 -6.11
N GLY A 78 17.36 4.09 -5.05
CA GLY A 78 16.17 3.38 -4.61
C GLY A 78 15.07 3.34 -5.67
N PHE A 79 14.78 4.46 -6.34
CA PHE A 79 13.80 4.49 -7.44
C PHE A 79 14.26 3.71 -8.66
N LEU A 80 15.56 3.74 -8.94
CA LEU A 80 16.15 3.00 -10.05
C LEU A 80 16.02 1.49 -9.82
N CYS A 81 16.45 0.99 -8.66
CA CYS A 81 16.35 -0.43 -8.28
C CYS A 81 14.92 -0.96 -8.37
N GLU A 82 13.93 -0.13 -8.05
CA GLU A 82 12.52 -0.51 -8.20
C GLU A 82 12.02 -0.44 -9.66
N SER A 83 12.49 0.52 -10.47
CA SER A 83 12.03 0.73 -11.85
C SER A 83 12.63 -0.25 -12.86
N MET A 84 13.84 -0.75 -12.60
CA MET A 84 14.64 -1.55 -13.55
C MET A 84 14.22 -3.03 -13.69
N VAL A 85 13.24 -3.48 -12.92
CA VAL A 85 12.85 -4.90 -12.75
C VAL A 85 12.10 -5.49 -13.96
N ARG A 86 11.86 -4.72 -15.04
CA ARG A 86 10.94 -5.14 -16.12
C ARG A 86 11.59 -5.73 -17.38
N GLY A 87 12.89 -6.08 -17.41
CA GLY A 87 13.42 -6.58 -18.70
C GLY A 87 14.73 -7.37 -18.79
N GLU A 88 15.69 -7.32 -17.87
CA GLU A 88 17.03 -7.90 -18.12
C GLU A 88 17.72 -8.48 -16.87
N SER A 89 18.81 -9.24 -17.09
CA SER A 89 19.62 -9.89 -16.04
C SER A 89 20.07 -8.86 -14.99
N GLU A 90 19.65 -9.08 -13.74
CA GLU A 90 19.87 -8.17 -12.61
C GLU A 90 21.29 -8.28 -12.02
N ASP A 91 22.19 -9.05 -12.64
CA ASP A 91 23.49 -9.45 -12.10
C ASP A 91 24.46 -8.31 -11.79
N TRP A 92 24.15 -7.08 -12.23
CA TRP A 92 24.96 -5.89 -11.97
C TRP A 92 24.50 -5.07 -10.75
N LEU A 93 23.28 -5.30 -10.24
CA LEU A 93 22.78 -4.61 -9.06
C LEU A 93 23.39 -5.23 -7.79
N PRO A 94 23.85 -4.41 -6.82
CA PRO A 94 24.33 -4.94 -5.55
C PRO A 94 23.20 -5.59 -4.76
N THR A 95 23.57 -6.57 -3.93
CA THR A 95 22.65 -7.19 -2.98
C THR A 95 22.41 -6.27 -1.77
N VAL A 96 21.38 -6.58 -0.97
CA VAL A 96 21.16 -5.90 0.31
C VAL A 96 22.36 -6.07 1.25
N ASN A 97 23.05 -7.21 1.21
CA ASN A 97 24.19 -7.47 2.08
C ASN A 97 25.39 -6.61 1.68
N ASP A 98 25.63 -6.42 0.39
CA ASP A 98 26.74 -5.60 -0.13
C ASP A 98 26.62 -4.15 0.41
N ILE A 99 25.42 -3.58 0.40
CA ILE A 99 25.19 -2.22 0.95
C ILE A 99 25.28 -2.21 2.49
N LEU A 100 24.84 -3.28 3.17
CA LEU A 100 25.00 -3.38 4.63
C LEU A 100 26.48 -3.46 5.04
N GLU A 101 27.34 -4.07 4.23
CA GLU A 101 28.79 -4.07 4.46
C GLU A 101 29.37 -2.65 4.37
N HIS A 102 28.89 -1.82 3.44
CA HIS A 102 29.28 -0.40 3.38
C HIS A 102 28.78 0.38 4.61
N PHE A 103 27.59 0.06 5.12
CA PHE A 103 27.09 0.65 6.36
C PHE A 103 27.90 0.25 7.58
N ASP A 104 28.38 -0.99 7.63
CA ASP A 104 29.29 -1.45 8.69
C ASP A 104 30.63 -0.72 8.68
N ALA A 105 31.12 -0.34 7.50
CA ALA A 105 32.34 0.46 7.36
C ALA A 105 32.15 1.95 7.71
N THR A 106 30.91 2.42 7.89
CA THR A 106 30.64 3.83 8.18
C THR A 106 31.14 4.20 9.59
N PRO A 107 31.93 5.29 9.74
CA PRO A 107 32.49 5.67 11.03
C PRO A 107 31.41 6.15 12.02
N ARG A 108 31.71 6.02 13.31
CA ARG A 108 30.85 6.53 14.40
C ARG A 108 30.61 8.03 14.25
N GLY A 109 29.39 8.46 14.53
CA GLY A 109 29.01 9.87 14.45
C GLY A 109 28.92 10.44 13.04
N ALA A 110 29.09 9.64 11.97
CA ALA A 110 28.95 10.11 10.57
C ALA A 110 27.55 10.66 10.25
N GLY A 111 26.53 10.23 11.01
CA GLY A 111 25.17 10.74 10.95
C GLY A 111 24.93 11.97 11.84
N SER A 112 25.89 12.41 12.66
CA SER A 112 25.74 13.58 13.52
C SER A 112 26.02 14.88 12.75
N CYS A 113 25.11 15.84 12.82
CA CYS A 113 25.23 17.12 12.12
C CYS A 113 26.04 18.13 12.94
N ALA A 114 26.98 18.85 12.29
CA ALA A 114 27.41 20.16 12.76
C ALA A 114 26.22 21.14 12.77
N SER A 115 26.18 22.09 13.70
CA SER A 115 24.98 22.84 14.12
C SER A 115 24.24 23.67 13.07
N THR A 116 24.66 23.64 11.80
CA THR A 116 24.07 24.36 10.65
C THR A 116 23.35 23.45 9.64
N ALA A 117 23.42 22.13 9.78
CA ALA A 117 22.82 21.17 8.85
C ALA A 117 21.39 20.73 9.27
N PRO A 118 20.53 20.29 8.33
CA PRO A 118 19.19 19.78 8.66
C PRO A 118 19.28 18.65 9.70
N ALA A 119 18.30 18.59 10.61
CA ALA A 119 18.30 17.60 11.67
C ALA A 119 18.45 16.17 11.11
N PRO A 120 19.23 15.29 11.76
CA PRO A 120 19.51 13.92 11.29
C PRO A 120 18.24 13.12 10.98
N SER A 121 17.13 13.43 11.65
CA SER A 121 15.82 12.83 11.41
C SER A 121 15.19 13.13 10.03
N VAL A 122 15.84 13.93 9.16
CA VAL A 122 15.35 14.29 7.82
C VAL A 122 16.08 13.53 6.71
N THR A 123 17.40 13.41 6.79
CA THR A 123 18.26 12.87 5.73
C THR A 123 18.67 11.42 5.98
N LEU A 124 18.97 11.07 7.23
CA LEU A 124 19.39 9.72 7.64
C LEU A 124 18.39 8.59 7.33
N PRO A 125 17.06 8.83 7.25
CA PRO A 125 16.14 7.80 6.79
C PRO A 125 16.31 7.38 5.31
N ALA A 126 17.02 8.14 4.48
CA ALA A 126 17.12 7.84 3.05
C ALA A 126 17.98 6.59 2.75
N PRO A 127 19.19 6.41 3.32
CA PRO A 127 19.92 5.14 3.25
C PRO A 127 19.12 3.93 3.73
N PHE A 128 18.34 4.09 4.80
CA PHE A 128 17.43 3.04 5.29
C PHE A 128 16.39 2.68 4.24
N VAL A 129 15.74 3.69 3.66
CA VAL A 129 14.74 3.50 2.61
C VAL A 129 15.34 2.78 1.39
N LEU A 130 16.59 3.06 1.01
CA LEU A 130 17.26 2.35 -0.08
C LEU A 130 17.29 0.83 0.18
N ILE A 131 17.72 0.39 1.37
CA ILE A 131 17.72 -1.04 1.76
C ILE A 131 16.30 -1.63 1.66
N LEU A 132 15.31 -0.94 2.20
CA LEU A 132 13.91 -1.43 2.19
C LEU A 132 13.37 -1.57 0.75
N ARG A 133 13.76 -0.67 -0.16
CA ARG A 133 13.41 -0.72 -1.58
C ARG A 133 14.14 -1.84 -2.32
N MET A 134 15.43 -2.02 -2.03
CA MET A 134 16.24 -3.11 -2.59
C MET A 134 15.74 -4.49 -2.14
N ALA A 135 15.13 -4.60 -0.96
CA ALA A 135 14.45 -5.81 -0.51
C ALA A 135 13.17 -6.13 -1.32
N ARG A 136 12.62 -5.18 -2.09
CA ARG A 136 11.49 -5.38 -3.02
C ARG A 136 10.26 -6.03 -2.38
N GLY A 137 10.00 -5.69 -1.12
CA GLY A 137 8.90 -6.24 -0.32
C GLY A 137 9.10 -7.68 0.15
N GLN A 138 10.27 -8.29 -0.08
CA GLN A 138 10.68 -9.51 0.62
C GLN A 138 11.10 -9.17 2.04
N PRO A 139 10.73 -9.97 3.07
CA PRO A 139 11.09 -9.68 4.43
C PRO A 139 12.61 -9.76 4.63
N LEU A 140 13.20 -8.74 5.24
CA LEU A 140 14.60 -8.77 5.66
C LEU A 140 14.83 -9.88 6.69
N SER A 141 15.97 -10.57 6.59
CA SER A 141 16.37 -11.59 7.56
C SER A 141 16.56 -10.99 8.95
N VAL A 142 16.53 -11.83 10.00
CA VAL A 142 16.78 -11.37 11.37
C VAL A 142 18.15 -10.69 11.47
N ASP A 143 19.17 -11.29 10.86
CA ASP A 143 20.54 -10.74 10.81
C ASP A 143 20.58 -9.38 10.10
N GLN A 144 19.98 -9.26 8.91
CA GLN A 144 19.93 -8.00 8.16
C GLN A 144 19.23 -6.89 8.96
N ARG A 145 18.14 -7.21 9.66
CA ARG A 145 17.43 -6.23 10.50
C ARG A 145 18.29 -5.77 11.68
N LEU A 146 18.96 -6.71 12.37
CA LEU A 146 19.83 -6.40 13.51
C LEU A 146 21.06 -5.59 13.08
N ARG A 147 21.71 -5.97 11.97
CA ARG A 147 22.83 -5.22 11.38
C ARG A 147 22.40 -3.80 11.00
N LEU A 148 21.27 -3.65 10.31
CA LEU A 148 20.75 -2.36 9.89
C LEU A 148 20.50 -1.42 11.09
N VAL A 149 19.85 -1.90 12.16
CA VAL A 149 19.60 -1.09 13.37
C VAL A 149 20.90 -0.79 14.12
N SER A 150 21.83 -1.75 14.22
CA SER A 150 23.14 -1.54 14.85
C SER A 150 23.99 -0.51 14.11
N CYS A 151 23.99 -0.54 12.78
CA CYS A 151 24.68 0.46 11.95
C CYS A 151 24.08 1.86 12.16
N LEU A 152 22.74 1.96 12.30
CA LEU A 152 22.11 3.24 12.63
C LEU A 152 22.62 3.80 13.95
N ALA A 153 22.60 2.96 14.98
CA ALA A 153 22.98 3.35 16.32
C ALA A 153 24.40 3.89 16.35
N ARG A 154 25.33 3.17 15.71
CA ARG A 154 26.71 3.60 15.51
C ARG A 154 26.83 4.92 14.76
N ALA A 155 26.09 5.10 13.66
CA ALA A 155 26.14 6.31 12.85
C ALA A 155 25.59 7.54 13.59
N THR A 156 24.61 7.37 14.48
CA THR A 156 24.02 8.47 15.26
C THR A 156 24.75 8.76 16.57
N ALA A 157 25.47 7.79 17.11
CA ALA A 157 26.16 7.89 18.39
C ALA A 157 27.49 8.65 18.26
N LEU A 158 27.75 9.54 19.22
CA LEU A 158 29.05 10.20 19.36
C LEU A 158 29.98 9.39 20.29
N THR A 159 29.41 8.61 21.20
CA THR A 159 30.12 7.75 22.16
C THR A 159 29.56 6.32 22.15
N GLU A 160 30.31 5.34 22.65
CA GLU A 160 29.81 3.95 22.76
C GLU A 160 28.64 3.79 23.74
N GLU A 161 28.47 4.71 24.70
CA GLU A 161 27.31 4.74 25.58
C GLU A 161 26.05 5.18 24.84
N ASP A 162 26.18 6.15 23.92
CA ASP A 162 25.08 6.64 23.08
C ASP A 162 24.60 5.61 22.05
N GLU A 163 25.45 4.64 21.66
CA GLU A 163 25.06 3.54 20.76
C GLU A 163 23.90 2.69 21.32
N LYS A 164 23.66 2.74 22.63
CA LYS A 164 22.56 1.99 23.27
C LYS A 164 21.21 2.69 23.15
N CYS A 165 21.16 3.95 22.73
CA CYS A 165 19.92 4.73 22.70
C CYS A 165 19.74 5.50 21.39
N LEU A 166 18.81 5.02 20.55
CA LEU A 166 18.38 5.73 19.35
C LEU A 166 17.30 6.76 19.67
N GLU A 167 17.32 7.90 18.99
CA GLU A 167 16.28 8.94 19.11
C GLU A 167 14.89 8.36 18.76
N PRO A 168 13.91 8.34 19.69
CA PRO A 168 12.62 7.67 19.48
C PRO A 168 11.86 8.13 18.23
N TRP A 169 11.98 9.40 17.86
CA TRP A 169 11.30 9.96 16.69
C TRP A 169 11.94 9.53 15.36
N LEU A 170 13.26 9.43 15.27
CA LEU A 170 13.96 8.81 14.14
C LEU A 170 13.52 7.35 13.97
N VAL A 171 13.55 6.56 15.05
CA VAL A 171 13.16 5.13 14.98
C VAL A 171 11.68 4.99 14.60
N TYR A 172 10.80 5.84 15.13
CA TYR A 172 9.40 5.89 14.72
C TYR A 172 9.23 6.17 13.22
N LYS A 173 9.95 7.17 12.68
CA LYS A 173 9.94 7.46 11.24
C LYS A 173 10.40 6.27 10.41
N LEU A 174 11.44 5.56 10.87
CA LEU A 174 11.96 4.37 10.21
C LEU A 174 10.95 3.22 10.22
N ALA A 175 10.26 2.97 11.32
CA ALA A 175 9.17 2.01 11.35
C ALA A 175 8.02 2.38 10.41
N CYS A 176 7.67 3.67 10.30
CA CYS A 176 6.71 4.13 9.29
C CYS A 176 7.19 3.81 7.86
N ARG A 177 8.50 3.98 7.58
CA ARG A 177 9.09 3.58 6.30
C ARG A 177 9.06 2.07 6.11
N ALA A 178 9.37 1.29 7.13
CA ALA A 178 9.27 -0.16 7.09
C ALA A 178 7.85 -0.62 6.71
N CYS A 179 6.79 -0.01 7.28
CA CYS A 179 5.41 -0.28 6.87
C CYS A 179 5.13 0.10 5.39
N LEU A 180 5.66 1.24 4.92
CA LEU A 180 5.50 1.69 3.53
C LEU A 180 6.20 0.78 2.52
N TYR A 181 7.30 0.14 2.92
CA TYR A 181 8.08 -0.76 2.08
C TYR A 181 7.92 -2.22 2.47
N ARG A 182 6.77 -2.57 3.08
CA ARG A 182 6.34 -3.96 3.30
C ARG A 182 7.30 -4.78 4.19
N GLN A 183 7.84 -4.16 5.23
CA GLN A 183 8.70 -4.79 6.25
C GLN A 183 7.98 -4.84 7.61
N PRO A 184 6.90 -5.65 7.77
CA PRO A 184 6.09 -5.65 8.97
C PRO A 184 6.85 -6.15 10.21
N SER A 185 7.81 -7.08 10.05
CA SER A 185 8.63 -7.58 11.16
C SER A 185 9.50 -6.50 11.79
N LEU A 186 10.22 -5.72 10.96
CA LEU A 186 11.01 -4.59 11.45
C LEU A 186 10.13 -3.53 12.12
N ALA A 187 8.97 -3.23 11.54
CA ALA A 187 8.06 -2.23 12.07
C ALA A 187 7.45 -2.65 13.43
N ALA A 188 6.99 -3.90 13.56
CA ALA A 188 6.39 -4.42 14.79
C ALA A 188 7.36 -4.34 15.96
N ASP A 189 8.60 -4.83 15.78
CA ASP A 189 9.61 -4.86 16.83
C ASP A 189 9.96 -3.44 17.31
N ILE A 190 10.04 -2.47 16.38
CA ILE A 190 10.24 -1.05 16.74
C ILE A 190 9.04 -0.48 17.49
N TYR A 191 7.82 -0.67 17.01
CA TYR A 191 6.63 -0.06 17.64
C TYR A 191 6.40 -0.60 19.05
N GLU A 192 6.65 -1.89 19.28
CA GLU A 192 6.54 -2.51 20.61
C GLU A 192 7.57 -1.92 21.58
N GLN A 193 8.81 -1.72 21.14
CA GLN A 193 9.82 -1.03 21.94
C GLN A 193 9.43 0.42 22.22
N LEU A 194 8.99 1.18 21.21
CA LEU A 194 8.55 2.56 21.38
C LEU A 194 7.32 2.70 22.29
N CYS A 195 6.43 1.71 22.35
CA CYS A 195 5.29 1.71 23.27
C CYS A 195 5.75 1.86 24.73
N SER A 196 6.86 1.20 25.11
CA SER A 196 7.40 1.27 26.48
C SER A 196 7.97 2.65 26.84
N LEU A 197 8.32 3.46 25.82
CA LEU A 197 8.89 4.80 25.97
C LEU A 197 7.83 5.91 25.84
N ALA A 198 6.60 5.56 25.50
CA ALA A 198 5.55 6.53 25.22
C ALA A 198 5.00 7.17 26.52
N THR A 199 4.95 8.50 26.54
CA THR A 199 4.56 9.28 27.73
C THR A 199 3.08 9.65 27.80
N THR A 200 2.33 9.53 26.68
CA THR A 200 0.90 9.88 26.62
C THR A 200 0.06 8.69 26.22
N GLY A 201 -1.16 8.58 26.76
CA GLY A 201 -2.10 7.51 26.39
C GLY A 201 -2.43 7.51 24.89
N ARG A 202 -2.49 8.69 24.26
CA ARG A 202 -2.67 8.81 22.80
C ARG A 202 -1.53 8.16 22.02
N SER A 203 -0.28 8.42 22.42
CA SER A 203 0.90 7.80 21.80
C SER A 203 0.94 6.29 22.05
N VAL A 204 0.58 5.83 23.25
CA VAL A 204 0.50 4.40 23.57
C VAL A 204 -0.50 3.69 22.66
N TYR A 205 -1.74 4.19 22.55
CA TYR A 205 -2.74 3.58 21.67
C TYR A 205 -2.36 3.65 20.19
N TRP A 206 -1.75 4.76 19.75
CA TRP A 206 -1.23 4.88 18.38
C TRP A 206 -0.20 3.80 18.06
N LEU A 207 0.81 3.65 18.92
CA LEU A 207 1.88 2.68 18.73
C LEU A 207 1.38 1.24 18.91
N GLN A 208 0.47 0.97 19.85
CA GLN A 208 -0.17 -0.34 20.01
C GLN A 208 -0.99 -0.73 18.78
N GLY A 209 -1.73 0.21 18.19
CA GLY A 209 -2.45 0.01 16.94
C GLY A 209 -1.51 -0.39 15.80
N LEU A 210 -0.41 0.34 15.63
CA LEU A 210 0.60 0.07 14.61
C LEU A 210 1.36 -1.26 14.84
N ALA A 211 1.71 -1.57 16.09
CA ALA A 211 2.33 -2.82 16.48
C ALA A 211 1.39 -4.01 16.22
N THR A 212 0.14 -3.92 16.65
CA THR A 212 -0.89 -4.96 16.45
C THR A 212 -1.11 -5.23 14.97
N LEU A 213 -1.22 -4.17 14.16
CA LEU A 213 -1.39 -4.27 12.72
C LEU A 213 -0.19 -4.96 12.05
N SER A 214 1.03 -4.54 12.41
CA SER A 214 2.27 -5.12 11.87
C SER A 214 2.43 -6.59 12.29
N ARG A 215 2.12 -6.93 13.54
CA ARG A 215 2.16 -8.30 14.06
C ARG A 215 1.12 -9.20 13.39
N GLY A 216 -0.09 -8.69 13.16
CA GLY A 216 -1.12 -9.39 12.38
C GLY A 216 -0.65 -9.73 10.97
N GLU A 217 0.05 -8.82 10.31
CA GLU A 217 0.61 -9.04 8.98
C GLU A 217 1.71 -10.12 8.99
N ILE A 218 2.61 -10.10 9.98
CA ILE A 218 3.62 -11.15 10.16
C ILE A 218 2.96 -12.52 10.30
N ASN A 219 1.93 -12.61 11.14
CA ASN A 219 1.21 -13.86 11.40
C ASN A 219 0.53 -14.38 10.13
N LEU A 220 -0.11 -13.50 9.35
CA LEU A 220 -0.70 -13.83 8.05
C LEU A 220 0.36 -14.39 7.09
N LEU A 221 1.46 -13.68 6.88
CA LEU A 221 2.52 -14.10 5.96
C LEU A 221 3.18 -15.42 6.38
N THR A 222 3.43 -15.60 7.68
CA THR A 222 4.02 -16.82 8.22
C THR A 222 3.08 -18.00 7.99
N SER A 223 1.80 -17.85 8.35
CA SER A 223 0.78 -18.90 8.19
C SER A 223 0.55 -19.27 6.73
N VAL A 224 0.53 -18.29 5.82
CA VAL A 224 0.39 -18.53 4.38
C VAL A 224 1.66 -19.17 3.81
N GLY A 225 2.84 -18.80 4.31
CA GLY A 225 4.12 -19.46 3.96
C GLY A 225 4.14 -20.93 4.36
N GLU A 226 3.75 -21.25 5.59
CA GLU A 226 3.58 -22.62 6.08
C GLU A 226 2.50 -23.39 5.30
N LEU A 227 1.43 -22.70 4.89
CA LEU A 227 0.42 -23.29 4.03
C LEU A 227 0.98 -23.62 2.64
N SER A 228 1.80 -22.73 2.07
CA SER A 228 2.47 -22.94 0.77
C SER A 228 3.36 -24.18 0.80
N THR A 229 4.19 -24.33 1.84
CA THR A 229 5.05 -25.50 2.00
C THR A 229 4.24 -26.78 2.23
N ALA A 230 3.16 -26.71 3.02
CA ALA A 230 2.27 -27.84 3.23
C ALA A 230 1.54 -28.27 1.94
N VAL A 231 1.11 -27.32 1.09
CA VAL A 231 0.48 -27.61 -0.20
C VAL A 231 1.48 -28.29 -1.16
N LYS A 232 2.74 -27.84 -1.18
CA LYS A 232 3.81 -28.48 -1.98
C LYS A 232 4.09 -29.91 -1.52
N ASN A 233 4.19 -30.13 -0.21
CA ASN A 233 4.53 -31.42 0.37
C ASN A 233 3.36 -32.42 0.40
N SER A 234 2.13 -31.92 0.43
CA SER A 234 0.91 -32.74 0.55
C SER A 234 -0.27 -32.06 -0.15
N PRO A 235 -0.29 -32.06 -1.51
CA PRO A 235 -1.34 -31.41 -2.29
C PRO A 235 -2.73 -32.03 -2.07
N ALA A 236 -2.77 -33.21 -1.45
CA ALA A 236 -3.99 -33.91 -1.07
C ALA A 236 -4.79 -33.26 0.07
N ARG A 237 -4.16 -32.45 0.94
CA ARG A 237 -4.85 -31.83 2.09
C ARG A 237 -5.64 -30.58 1.67
N PRO A 238 -6.86 -30.37 2.19
CA PRO A 238 -7.65 -29.20 1.85
C PRO A 238 -7.00 -27.93 2.45
N TRP A 239 -6.51 -27.06 1.58
CA TRP A 239 -5.81 -25.84 1.98
C TRP A 239 -6.75 -24.63 2.12
N LEU A 240 -7.89 -24.62 1.42
CA LEU A 240 -8.88 -23.53 1.45
C LEU A 240 -9.44 -23.25 2.85
N PRO A 241 -9.83 -24.24 3.68
CA PRO A 241 -10.29 -23.97 5.05
C PRO A 241 -9.19 -23.39 5.93
N ARG A 242 -7.94 -23.81 5.74
CA ARG A 242 -6.80 -23.24 6.47
C ARG A 242 -6.57 -21.79 6.07
N LEU A 243 -6.59 -21.49 4.77
CA LEU A 243 -6.47 -20.12 4.28
C LEU A 243 -7.62 -19.24 4.81
N SER A 244 -8.86 -19.75 4.79
CA SER A 244 -10.02 -19.07 5.36
C SER A 244 -9.81 -18.70 6.83
N SER A 245 -9.35 -19.65 7.65
CA SER A 245 -9.05 -19.41 9.07
C SER A 245 -8.00 -18.31 9.23
N THR A 246 -6.89 -18.42 8.50
CA THR A 246 -5.81 -17.44 8.56
C THR A 246 -6.27 -16.03 8.16
N LEU A 247 -7.10 -15.92 7.12
CA LEU A 247 -7.67 -14.65 6.67
C LEU A 247 -8.64 -14.06 7.70
N HIS A 248 -9.42 -14.90 8.37
CA HIS A 248 -10.33 -14.48 9.44
C HIS A 248 -9.55 -13.95 10.66
N ASP A 249 -8.49 -14.64 11.08
CA ASP A 249 -7.60 -14.21 12.17
C ASP A 249 -6.91 -12.88 11.83
N ALA A 250 -6.47 -12.72 10.57
CA ALA A 250 -5.91 -11.47 10.09
C ALA A 250 -6.96 -10.34 10.11
N SER A 251 -8.20 -10.60 9.67
CA SER A 251 -9.30 -9.63 9.73
C SER A 251 -9.58 -9.18 11.17
N ALA A 252 -9.68 -10.13 12.11
CA ALA A 252 -9.89 -9.84 13.53
C ALA A 252 -8.75 -9.00 14.12
N THR A 253 -7.51 -9.28 13.72
CA THR A 253 -6.34 -8.50 14.16
C THR A 253 -6.35 -7.07 13.62
N VAL A 254 -6.74 -6.87 12.35
CA VAL A 254 -6.92 -5.53 11.77
C VAL A 254 -8.05 -4.78 12.50
N PHE A 255 -9.15 -5.47 12.83
CA PHE A 255 -10.25 -4.88 13.59
C PHE A 255 -9.82 -4.48 15.01
N LYS A 256 -8.99 -5.31 15.67
CA LYS A 256 -8.37 -4.97 16.96
C LYS A 256 -7.44 -3.77 16.84
N ALA A 257 -6.64 -3.67 15.77
CA ALA A 257 -5.82 -2.48 15.54
C ALA A 257 -6.69 -1.22 15.41
N ARG A 258 -7.82 -1.30 14.70
CA ARG A 258 -8.78 -0.21 14.55
C ARG A 258 -9.33 0.29 15.88
N THR A 259 -9.61 -0.58 16.86
CA THR A 259 -10.12 -0.13 18.16
C THR A 259 -9.11 0.73 18.91
N PHE A 260 -7.81 0.45 18.78
CA PHE A 260 -6.78 1.34 19.34
C PHE A 260 -6.80 2.73 18.70
N PHE A 261 -6.98 2.84 17.38
CA PHE A 261 -7.05 4.15 16.71
C PHE A 261 -8.29 4.96 17.08
N LEU A 262 -9.41 4.28 17.38
CA LEU A 262 -10.62 4.92 17.90
C LEU A 262 -10.40 5.50 19.32
N SER A 263 -9.52 4.90 20.12
CA SER A 263 -9.23 5.34 21.50
C SER A 263 -8.32 6.58 21.61
N ILE A 264 -7.76 7.06 20.50
CA ILE A 264 -6.77 8.16 20.50
C ILE A 264 -7.43 9.56 20.59
N GLY A 265 -8.73 9.67 20.31
CA GLY A 265 -9.48 10.92 20.42
C GLY A 265 -10.68 10.98 19.49
N ASP A 266 -11.04 12.19 19.04
CA ASP A 266 -12.16 12.40 18.13
C ASP A 266 -11.93 11.66 16.80
N ARG A 267 -12.99 10.97 16.33
CA ARG A 267 -13.02 10.31 15.03
C ARG A 267 -12.65 11.28 13.90
N ALA A 268 -12.95 12.57 14.05
CA ALA A 268 -12.56 13.60 13.07
C ALA A 268 -11.04 13.68 12.82
N VAL A 269 -10.19 13.26 13.76
CA VAL A 269 -8.73 13.32 13.62
C VAL A 269 -8.19 12.08 12.91
N ASN A 270 -8.66 10.89 13.31
CA ASN A 270 -8.14 9.60 12.84
C ASN A 270 -9.08 8.87 11.87
N TRP A 271 -10.03 9.59 11.26
CA TRP A 271 -11.06 8.99 10.41
C TRP A 271 -10.46 8.12 9.29
N PHE A 272 -9.34 8.56 8.71
CA PHE A 272 -8.72 7.82 7.61
C PHE A 272 -8.21 6.46 8.09
N GLN A 273 -7.49 6.43 9.22
CA GLN A 273 -6.97 5.21 9.80
C GLN A 273 -8.11 4.27 10.20
N THR A 274 -9.18 4.79 10.82
CA THR A 274 -10.30 3.96 11.26
C THR A 274 -11.09 3.38 10.09
N ASP A 275 -11.40 4.19 9.08
CA ASP A 275 -12.23 3.79 7.94
C ASP A 275 -11.42 2.91 6.96
N TYR A 276 -10.12 3.19 6.80
CA TYR A 276 -9.21 2.33 6.03
C TYR A 276 -9.09 0.94 6.63
N LEU A 277 -8.86 0.84 7.95
CA LEU A 277 -8.72 -0.47 8.62
C LEU A 277 -10.04 -1.24 8.66
N GLU A 278 -11.17 -0.55 8.79
CA GLU A 278 -12.50 -1.17 8.66
C GLU A 278 -12.70 -1.81 7.29
N THR A 279 -12.40 -1.05 6.23
CA THR A 279 -12.48 -1.52 4.85
C THR A 279 -11.51 -2.69 4.60
N ARG A 280 -10.30 -2.62 5.15
CA ARG A 280 -9.29 -3.70 5.02
C ARG A 280 -9.72 -4.97 5.76
N ALA A 281 -10.25 -4.85 6.97
CA ALA A 281 -10.75 -5.99 7.75
C ALA A 281 -11.94 -6.65 7.03
N ALA A 282 -12.90 -5.85 6.54
CA ALA A 282 -14.03 -6.34 5.78
C ALA A 282 -13.60 -7.07 4.49
N PHE A 283 -12.58 -6.57 3.79
CA PHE A 283 -12.02 -7.26 2.62
C PHE A 283 -11.40 -8.62 2.98
N LEU A 284 -10.60 -8.70 4.04
CA LEU A 284 -10.04 -9.99 4.51
C LEU A 284 -11.15 -10.98 4.90
N ALA A 285 -12.21 -10.51 5.56
CA ALA A 285 -13.35 -11.33 5.90
C ALA A 285 -14.09 -11.83 4.64
N CYS A 286 -14.32 -10.98 3.65
CA CYS A 286 -14.92 -11.39 2.38
C CYS A 286 -14.09 -12.44 1.65
N LEU A 287 -12.76 -12.33 1.67
CA LEU A 287 -11.86 -13.34 1.12
C LEU A 287 -11.90 -14.65 1.91
N ALA A 288 -12.00 -14.59 3.24
CA ALA A 288 -12.14 -15.77 4.09
C ALA A 288 -13.43 -16.55 3.76
N GLU A 289 -14.56 -15.85 3.74
CA GLU A 289 -15.86 -16.44 3.40
C GLU A 289 -15.88 -17.01 1.97
N LEU A 290 -15.21 -16.33 1.03
CA LEU A 290 -15.01 -16.85 -0.33
C LEU A 290 -14.25 -18.19 -0.31
N CYS A 291 -13.13 -18.29 0.42
CA CYS A 291 -12.38 -19.54 0.54
C CYS A 291 -13.23 -20.67 1.14
N LEU A 292 -14.02 -20.37 2.17
CA LEU A 292 -14.89 -21.35 2.82
C LEU A 292 -15.99 -21.85 1.86
N LEU A 293 -16.69 -20.95 1.17
CA LEU A 293 -17.73 -21.35 0.21
C LEU A 293 -17.15 -22.05 -1.03
N LEU A 294 -15.98 -21.65 -1.52
CA LEU A 294 -15.28 -22.37 -2.60
C LEU A 294 -14.92 -23.80 -2.17
N PHE A 295 -14.56 -24.00 -0.91
CA PHE A 295 -14.32 -25.34 -0.38
C PHE A 295 -15.62 -26.18 -0.37
N HIS A 296 -16.73 -25.61 0.10
CA HIS A 296 -18.03 -26.29 0.12
C HIS A 296 -18.60 -26.55 -1.28
N ALA A 297 -18.38 -25.65 -2.23
CA ALA A 297 -18.81 -25.78 -3.63
C ALA A 297 -17.96 -26.79 -4.45
N GLY A 298 -16.96 -27.42 -3.83
CA GLY A 298 -16.23 -28.54 -4.43
C GLY A 298 -15.03 -28.16 -5.30
N CYS A 299 -14.49 -26.94 -5.18
CA CYS A 299 -13.36 -26.46 -6.01
C CYS A 299 -12.01 -27.12 -5.68
N SER A 300 -11.97 -27.99 -4.66
CA SER A 300 -10.87 -28.92 -4.42
C SER A 300 -11.18 -30.26 -5.09
N SER A 301 -10.26 -30.76 -5.90
CA SER A 301 -10.37 -31.98 -6.75
C SER A 301 -10.75 -33.28 -6.03
N ARG A 302 -10.93 -33.25 -4.71
CA ARG A 302 -11.28 -34.40 -3.87
C ARG A 302 -12.63 -34.26 -3.12
N CYS A 303 -13.42 -33.20 -3.40
CA CYS A 303 -14.79 -33.06 -2.89
C CYS A 303 -15.84 -33.90 -3.64
N ALA A 304 -15.44 -34.77 -4.56
CA ALA A 304 -16.31 -35.83 -5.11
C ALA A 304 -16.93 -36.72 -4.02
N ARG A 305 -16.29 -36.79 -2.84
CA ARG A 305 -16.83 -37.48 -1.67
C ARG A 305 -18.02 -36.75 -1.02
N TRP A 306 -18.11 -35.42 -1.14
CA TRP A 306 -19.26 -34.67 -0.64
C TRP A 306 -20.45 -34.90 -1.58
N THR A 307 -20.28 -34.71 -2.89
CA THR A 307 -21.35 -35.04 -3.85
C THR A 307 -21.83 -36.49 -3.73
N GLN A 308 -20.95 -37.44 -3.40
CA GLN A 308 -21.33 -38.82 -3.04
C GLN A 308 -22.09 -38.93 -1.70
N LEU A 309 -21.68 -38.22 -0.64
CA LEU A 309 -22.34 -38.23 0.67
C LEU A 309 -23.72 -37.56 0.64
N GLU A 310 -23.90 -36.53 -0.16
CA GLU A 310 -25.18 -35.85 -0.39
C GLU A 310 -26.15 -36.77 -1.15
N ALA A 311 -25.66 -37.49 -2.17
CA ALA A 311 -26.41 -38.53 -2.87
C ALA A 311 -26.82 -39.70 -1.95
N MET A 312 -25.97 -40.06 -0.98
CA MET A 312 -26.28 -41.08 0.03
C MET A 312 -27.29 -40.62 1.09
N LYS A 313 -27.37 -39.31 1.38
CA LYS A 313 -28.29 -38.76 2.39
C LYS A 313 -29.75 -38.66 1.89
N ASN A 314 -29.95 -38.60 0.57
CA ASN A 314 -31.27 -38.56 -0.08
C ASN A 314 -31.42 -39.65 -1.16
N PRO A 315 -31.53 -40.94 -0.76
CA PRO A 315 -31.58 -42.06 -1.70
C PRO A 315 -32.84 -42.09 -2.58
N HIS A 316 -33.91 -41.37 -2.20
CA HIS A 316 -35.16 -41.29 -2.97
C HIS A 316 -35.11 -40.38 -4.20
N VAL A 317 -34.07 -39.57 -4.37
CA VAL A 317 -33.93 -38.68 -5.54
C VAL A 317 -33.04 -39.31 -6.63
N ALA A 318 -32.36 -40.42 -6.34
CA ALA A 318 -31.49 -41.11 -7.29
C ALA A 318 -32.24 -41.93 -8.35
N SER A 319 -33.52 -42.27 -8.15
CA SER A 319 -34.29 -43.12 -9.09
C SER A 319 -35.03 -42.34 -10.19
N SER A 320 -34.98 -41.00 -10.19
CA SER A 320 -35.55 -40.15 -11.24
C SER A 320 -34.45 -39.41 -11.99
N ALA A 321 -33.62 -40.17 -12.68
CA ALA A 321 -32.45 -39.70 -13.44
C ALA A 321 -32.77 -38.89 -14.72
N SER A 322 -33.83 -38.07 -14.73
CA SER A 322 -34.20 -37.25 -15.89
C SER A 322 -34.59 -35.80 -15.60
N SER A 323 -34.49 -35.28 -14.36
CA SER A 323 -34.84 -33.87 -14.12
C SER A 323 -34.17 -33.19 -12.92
N PHE A 324 -32.88 -33.46 -12.68
CA PHE A 324 -32.10 -32.50 -11.89
C PHE A 324 -31.74 -31.31 -12.79
N PRO A 325 -32.24 -30.08 -12.55
CA PRO A 325 -31.55 -28.93 -13.10
C PRO A 325 -30.16 -28.94 -12.46
N THR A 326 -29.14 -29.15 -13.29
CA THR A 326 -27.71 -29.05 -13.00
C THR A 326 -27.39 -27.62 -12.54
N LYS A 327 -27.84 -27.25 -11.34
CA LYS A 327 -27.56 -25.94 -10.76
C LYS A 327 -26.05 -25.87 -10.49
N ASN A 328 -25.39 -24.94 -11.16
CA ASN A 328 -23.98 -24.62 -10.96
C ASN A 328 -23.70 -24.50 -9.44
N PRO A 329 -22.87 -25.37 -8.82
CA PRO A 329 -22.63 -25.33 -7.37
C PRO A 329 -22.00 -24.02 -6.91
N LEU A 330 -21.41 -23.25 -7.85
CA LEU A 330 -20.85 -21.93 -7.61
C LEU A 330 -21.92 -20.85 -7.42
N ILE A 331 -23.20 -21.14 -7.68
CA ILE A 331 -24.29 -20.17 -7.46
C ILE A 331 -24.38 -19.74 -5.98
N VAL A 332 -23.95 -20.61 -5.06
CA VAL A 332 -23.88 -20.29 -3.62
C VAL A 332 -22.95 -19.11 -3.32
N LEU A 333 -21.94 -18.85 -4.18
CA LEU A 333 -21.02 -17.74 -4.01
C LEU A 333 -21.70 -16.37 -4.14
N GLN A 334 -22.88 -16.30 -4.76
CA GLN A 334 -23.67 -15.07 -4.85
C GLN A 334 -24.16 -14.58 -3.49
N THR A 335 -24.25 -15.47 -2.50
CA THR A 335 -24.59 -15.07 -1.11
C THR A 335 -23.58 -14.08 -0.54
N LEU A 336 -22.37 -13.99 -1.13
CA LEU A 336 -21.35 -13.02 -0.74
C LEU A 336 -21.60 -11.62 -1.34
N LEU A 337 -22.36 -11.48 -2.43
CA LEU A 337 -22.52 -10.22 -3.16
C LEU A 337 -22.91 -9.02 -2.26
N PRO A 338 -23.86 -9.13 -1.31
CA PRO A 338 -24.20 -8.01 -0.43
C PRO A 338 -23.02 -7.50 0.40
N ALA A 339 -22.15 -8.41 0.88
CA ALA A 339 -20.95 -8.04 1.63
C ALA A 339 -19.93 -7.33 0.73
N TRP A 340 -19.75 -7.81 -0.50
CA TRP A 340 -18.89 -7.16 -1.50
C TRP A 340 -19.42 -5.80 -1.96
N ASP A 341 -20.74 -5.64 -2.12
CA ASP A 341 -21.37 -4.36 -2.47
C ASP A 341 -21.24 -3.33 -1.33
N SER A 342 -21.40 -3.77 -0.08
CA SER A 342 -21.13 -2.94 1.10
C SER A 342 -19.66 -2.50 1.17
N LEU A 343 -18.73 -3.44 0.96
CA LEU A 343 -17.30 -3.15 0.90
C LEU A 343 -16.97 -2.14 -0.20
N LEU A 344 -17.53 -2.32 -1.40
CA LEU A 344 -17.36 -1.41 -2.53
C LEU A 344 -17.89 -0.01 -2.20
N THR A 345 -19.05 0.09 -1.58
CA THR A 345 -19.65 1.36 -1.16
C THR A 345 -18.76 2.09 -0.14
N ASN A 346 -18.30 1.38 0.89
CA ASN A 346 -17.42 1.93 1.92
C ASN A 346 -16.08 2.39 1.35
N LEU A 347 -15.47 1.61 0.46
CA LEU A 347 -14.19 1.96 -0.17
C LEU A 347 -14.33 3.18 -1.11
N ASN A 348 -15.41 3.27 -1.88
CA ASN A 348 -15.67 4.47 -2.69
C ASN A 348 -15.85 5.72 -1.81
N ALA A 349 -16.62 5.63 -0.73
CA ALA A 349 -16.80 6.72 0.21
C ALA A 349 -15.47 7.14 0.87
N LEU A 350 -14.62 6.18 1.25
CA LEU A 350 -13.27 6.44 1.76
C LEU A 350 -12.43 7.22 0.74
N ILE A 351 -12.41 6.78 -0.52
CA ILE A 351 -11.63 7.39 -1.60
C ILE A 351 -12.12 8.83 -1.87
N GLN A 352 -13.42 9.05 -1.92
CA GLN A 352 -14.00 10.38 -2.13
C GLN A 352 -13.62 11.37 -1.02
N ARG A 353 -13.48 10.89 0.22
CA ARG A 353 -13.03 11.72 1.36
C ARG A 353 -11.53 12.03 1.33
N CYS A 354 -10.74 11.30 0.54
CA CYS A 354 -9.28 11.43 0.46
C CYS A 354 -8.83 12.55 -0.49
N ILE A 355 -9.44 13.74 -0.41
CA ILE A 355 -9.12 14.88 -1.29
C ILE A 355 -7.65 15.33 -1.18
N ASP A 356 -7.08 15.25 0.03
CA ASP A 356 -5.71 15.64 0.34
C ASP A 356 -4.71 14.46 0.34
N ALA A 357 -5.15 13.26 -0.06
CA ALA A 357 -4.26 12.12 -0.16
C ALA A 357 -3.26 12.32 -1.30
N ASP A 358 -2.05 11.82 -1.09
CA ASP A 358 -1.04 11.82 -2.13
C ASP A 358 -1.28 10.80 -3.22
N LEU A 359 -0.57 11.00 -4.33
CA LEU A 359 -0.72 10.18 -5.52
C LEU A 359 -0.48 8.70 -5.25
N GLU A 360 0.51 8.36 -4.43
CA GLU A 360 0.79 6.96 -4.08
C GLU A 360 -0.34 6.33 -3.27
N THR A 361 -0.85 7.08 -2.28
CA THR A 361 -2.02 6.66 -1.50
C THR A 361 -3.23 6.43 -2.40
N LEU A 362 -3.46 7.30 -3.39
CA LEU A 362 -4.61 7.17 -4.28
C LEU A 362 -4.44 6.03 -5.29
N ARG A 363 -3.22 5.81 -5.80
CA ARG A 363 -2.90 4.65 -6.63
C ARG A 363 -3.15 3.35 -5.87
N HIS A 364 -2.70 3.27 -4.61
CA HIS A 364 -3.00 2.15 -3.71
C HIS A 364 -4.50 1.94 -3.53
N LEU A 365 -5.26 2.99 -3.17
CA LEU A 365 -6.70 2.87 -2.97
C LEU A 365 -7.44 2.52 -4.28
N LYS A 366 -6.98 3.01 -5.43
CA LYS A 366 -7.53 2.66 -6.74
C LYS A 366 -7.25 1.20 -7.09
N ALA A 367 -6.03 0.72 -6.87
CA ALA A 367 -5.71 -0.70 -7.05
C ALA A 367 -6.58 -1.58 -6.14
N PHE A 368 -6.78 -1.16 -4.88
CA PHE A 368 -7.67 -1.85 -3.95
C PHE A 368 -9.12 -1.87 -4.46
N LEU A 369 -9.61 -0.75 -4.98
CA LEU A 369 -10.95 -0.64 -5.55
C LEU A 369 -11.14 -1.53 -6.78
N GLU A 370 -10.16 -1.58 -7.67
CA GLU A 370 -10.19 -2.43 -8.85
C GLU A 370 -10.16 -3.93 -8.48
N MET A 371 -9.41 -4.31 -7.44
CA MET A 371 -9.44 -5.68 -6.91
C MET A 371 -10.84 -6.05 -6.37
N VAL A 372 -11.46 -5.18 -5.56
CA VAL A 372 -12.81 -5.42 -5.03
C VAL A 372 -13.83 -5.55 -6.17
N ARG A 373 -13.76 -4.68 -7.17
CA ARG A 373 -14.62 -4.75 -8.37
C ARG A 373 -14.40 -6.04 -9.16
N PHE A 374 -13.16 -6.51 -9.29
CA PHE A 374 -12.86 -7.75 -9.99
C PHE A 374 -13.55 -8.95 -9.31
N PHE A 375 -13.37 -9.12 -7.99
CA PHE A 375 -14.02 -10.21 -7.25
C PHE A 375 -15.55 -10.11 -7.36
N ARG A 376 -16.11 -8.93 -7.10
CA ARG A 376 -17.55 -8.70 -7.15
C ARG A 376 -18.14 -8.99 -8.54
N SER A 377 -17.48 -8.54 -9.61
CA SER A 377 -17.95 -8.78 -10.99
C SER A 377 -17.83 -10.25 -11.37
N THR A 378 -16.73 -10.91 -10.99
CA THR A 378 -16.54 -12.35 -11.22
C THR A 378 -17.62 -13.17 -10.50
N LEU A 379 -17.95 -12.81 -9.26
CA LEU A 379 -19.03 -13.45 -8.50
C LEU A 379 -20.40 -13.26 -9.16
N SER A 380 -20.64 -12.09 -9.76
CA SER A 380 -21.86 -11.82 -10.53
C SER A 380 -21.88 -12.64 -11.82
N GLU A 381 -20.82 -12.67 -12.63
CA GLU A 381 -20.80 -13.37 -13.91
C GLU A 381 -21.02 -14.89 -13.80
N LEU A 382 -20.74 -15.49 -12.65
CA LEU A 382 -21.06 -16.90 -12.35
C LEU A 382 -22.57 -17.19 -12.30
N SER A 383 -23.45 -16.17 -12.32
CA SER A 383 -24.92 -16.29 -12.45
C SER A 383 -25.39 -16.58 -13.88
N ASP A 384 -24.83 -15.85 -14.85
CA ASP A 384 -25.43 -15.65 -16.17
C ASP A 384 -25.11 -16.77 -17.16
N THR A 385 -24.29 -17.74 -16.75
CA THR A 385 -24.06 -18.97 -17.51
C THR A 385 -25.21 -19.97 -17.39
N SER A 386 -26.25 -19.67 -16.60
CA SER A 386 -27.41 -20.56 -16.38
C SER A 386 -28.65 -20.23 -17.21
N SER A 387 -28.67 -19.12 -17.96
CA SER A 387 -29.75 -18.76 -18.88
C SER A 387 -29.25 -18.86 -20.33
N SER A 388 -29.51 -19.99 -20.99
CA SER A 388 -29.32 -20.11 -22.44
C SER A 388 -30.44 -19.36 -23.17
N ASP A 389 -30.09 -18.40 -24.01
CA ASP A 389 -30.80 -18.16 -25.27
C ASP A 389 -29.87 -17.47 -26.29
N ASP A 390 -30.09 -17.83 -27.54
CA ASP A 390 -29.28 -17.61 -28.73
C ASP A 390 -28.97 -16.13 -29.06
N SER A 391 -27.82 -15.92 -29.70
CA SER A 391 -27.58 -14.85 -30.71
C SER A 391 -27.46 -13.37 -30.29
N VAL A 392 -26.75 -13.04 -29.20
CA VAL A 392 -26.15 -11.69 -29.09
C VAL A 392 -24.67 -11.83 -28.80
N VAL A 393 -23.84 -11.30 -29.71
CA VAL A 393 -22.40 -11.13 -29.54
C VAL A 393 -22.16 -10.53 -28.14
N ARG A 394 -21.70 -11.37 -27.21
CA ARG A 394 -21.28 -10.95 -25.86
C ARG A 394 -20.07 -10.04 -26.03
N THR A 395 -20.29 -8.75 -26.21
CA THR A 395 -19.26 -7.76 -25.92
C THR A 395 -19.05 -7.79 -24.41
N SER A 396 -17.96 -8.40 -24.00
CA SER A 396 -17.47 -8.42 -22.63
C SER A 396 -17.54 -6.99 -22.04
N PRO A 397 -18.16 -6.76 -20.87
CA PRO A 397 -18.27 -5.44 -20.23
C PRO A 397 -16.91 -4.76 -20.01
N TRP A 398 -15.86 -5.57 -19.92
CA TRP A 398 -14.45 -5.18 -19.81
C TRP A 398 -13.95 -4.26 -20.94
N MET A 399 -14.64 -4.21 -22.09
CA MET A 399 -14.23 -3.39 -23.23
C MET A 399 -14.97 -2.04 -23.31
N ARG A 400 -16.04 -1.83 -22.52
CA ARG A 400 -16.88 -0.62 -22.60
C ARG A 400 -17.05 0.09 -21.25
N GLU A 401 -15.97 0.17 -20.48
CA GLU A 401 -15.72 1.22 -19.49
C GLU A 401 -14.28 1.07 -18.98
N SER A 402 -13.33 1.06 -19.91
CA SER A 402 -12.11 1.81 -19.66
C SER A 402 -12.58 3.24 -19.43
N VAL A 403 -12.82 3.62 -18.18
CA VAL A 403 -12.81 5.03 -17.80
C VAL A 403 -11.46 5.50 -18.29
N GLY A 404 -11.49 6.21 -19.42
CA GLY A 404 -10.34 6.85 -20.01
C GLY A 404 -9.74 7.70 -18.92
N ALA A 405 -8.77 7.12 -18.22
CA ALA A 405 -7.81 7.88 -17.48
C ALA A 405 -7.14 8.69 -18.57
N ASN A 406 -7.53 9.96 -18.70
CA ASN A 406 -6.68 10.98 -19.29
C ASN A 406 -5.35 10.85 -18.54
N LEU A 407 -4.45 10.05 -19.12
CA LEU A 407 -3.15 9.68 -18.58
C LEU A 407 -2.09 10.70 -19.02
N ASP A 408 -2.53 11.88 -19.42
CA ASP A 408 -1.69 12.98 -19.89
C ASP A 408 -1.78 14.13 -18.89
N CYS A 409 -1.30 13.91 -17.66
CA CYS A 409 -0.72 14.95 -16.79
C CYS A 409 -0.40 14.38 -15.38
N LEU A 410 0.59 13.49 -15.27
CA LEU A 410 1.20 13.16 -13.97
C LEU A 410 2.70 13.02 -14.14
N ASP A 411 3.31 14.14 -14.48
CA ASP A 411 4.74 14.30 -14.34
C ASP A 411 5.03 14.65 -12.86
N GLN A 412 5.97 13.93 -12.26
CA GLN A 412 6.62 14.13 -10.95
C GLN A 412 6.12 13.26 -9.76
N THR A 413 7.04 12.35 -9.37
CA THR A 413 7.12 11.53 -8.16
C THR A 413 6.32 10.23 -8.13
N ASP A 414 6.72 9.30 -8.99
CA ASP A 414 6.28 7.90 -8.96
C ASP A 414 6.92 7.11 -7.82
N GLY A 415 6.10 6.55 -6.94
CA GLY A 415 6.44 5.39 -6.13
C GLY A 415 5.91 4.11 -6.82
N PRO A 416 6.62 2.97 -6.76
CA PRO A 416 6.20 1.71 -7.40
C PRO A 416 5.54 0.72 -6.43
N ALA A 417 5.21 1.10 -5.19
CA ALA A 417 4.52 0.20 -4.26
C ALA A 417 3.11 -0.17 -4.77
N SER A 418 2.48 0.71 -5.55
CA SER A 418 1.23 0.43 -6.27
C SER A 418 1.39 -0.46 -7.52
N ASP A 419 2.60 -0.60 -8.07
CA ASP A 419 2.81 -1.35 -9.31
C ASP A 419 2.64 -2.85 -9.11
N SER A 420 3.08 -3.43 -7.98
CA SER A 420 2.99 -4.89 -7.79
C SER A 420 1.55 -5.39 -7.70
N LEU A 421 0.65 -4.63 -7.03
CA LEU A 421 -0.77 -5.00 -6.93
C LEU A 421 -1.49 -4.82 -8.27
N GLN A 422 -1.16 -3.77 -9.02
CA GLN A 422 -1.72 -3.56 -10.37
C GLN A 422 -1.22 -4.60 -11.37
N ILE A 423 0.07 -4.97 -11.30
CA ILE A 423 0.65 -6.06 -12.10
C ILE A 423 -0.08 -7.37 -11.77
N LEU A 424 -0.20 -7.72 -10.50
CA LEU A 424 -0.92 -8.92 -10.05
C LEU A 424 -2.35 -8.92 -10.59
N LEU A 425 -3.08 -7.82 -10.40
CA LEU A 425 -4.45 -7.68 -10.89
C LEU A 425 -4.54 -7.84 -12.42
N SER A 426 -3.63 -7.21 -13.18
CA SER A 426 -3.60 -7.32 -14.65
C SER A 426 -3.31 -8.76 -15.13
N GLN A 427 -2.47 -9.51 -14.41
CA GLN A 427 -2.20 -10.91 -14.69
C GLN A 427 -3.46 -11.76 -14.46
N PHE A 428 -4.21 -11.52 -13.39
CA PHE A 428 -5.45 -12.25 -13.13
C PHE A 428 -6.59 -11.87 -14.07
N GLN A 429 -6.73 -10.59 -14.41
CA GLN A 429 -7.72 -10.13 -15.39
C GLN A 429 -7.47 -10.76 -16.77
N THR A 430 -6.21 -10.83 -17.20
CA THR A 430 -5.86 -11.48 -18.48
C THR A 430 -6.08 -13.00 -18.45
N GLN A 431 -5.80 -13.67 -17.32
CA GLN A 431 -6.10 -15.09 -17.15
C GLN A 431 -7.61 -15.36 -17.16
N PHE A 432 -8.40 -14.55 -16.47
CA PHE A 432 -9.85 -14.67 -16.43
C PHE A 432 -10.48 -14.41 -17.80
N ALA A 433 -10.06 -13.36 -18.51
CA ALA A 433 -10.55 -13.06 -19.86
C ALA A 433 -10.27 -14.20 -20.86
N LYS A 434 -9.10 -14.85 -20.77
CA LYS A 434 -8.75 -16.03 -21.58
C LYS A 434 -9.72 -17.19 -21.31
N LEU A 435 -9.99 -17.48 -20.03
CA LEU A 435 -10.92 -18.53 -19.60
C LEU A 435 -12.35 -18.29 -20.12
N SER A 436 -12.80 -17.03 -20.16
CA SER A 436 -14.12 -16.66 -20.67
C SER A 436 -14.23 -16.73 -22.20
N SER A 437 -13.10 -16.66 -22.93
CA SER A 437 -13.06 -16.62 -24.40
C SER A 437 -12.87 -17.98 -25.10
N HIS A 438 -12.17 -18.93 -24.46
CA HIS A 438 -11.86 -20.25 -25.02
C HIS A 438 -12.05 -21.35 -23.95
N PRO A 439 -13.22 -22.01 -23.90
CA PRO A 439 -13.53 -23.01 -22.87
C PRO A 439 -12.93 -24.41 -23.12
N VAL A 440 -11.82 -24.54 -23.85
CA VAL A 440 -11.28 -25.84 -24.26
C VAL A 440 -9.95 -26.16 -23.56
N ASP A 441 -9.92 -27.35 -22.95
CA ASP A 441 -8.83 -28.12 -22.33
C ASP A 441 -8.25 -27.69 -20.95
N ASP A 442 -8.89 -28.23 -19.91
CA ASP A 442 -8.34 -28.91 -18.72
C ASP A 442 -7.45 -28.23 -17.66
N SER A 443 -7.00 -26.98 -17.75
CA SER A 443 -6.01 -26.52 -16.72
C SER A 443 -6.59 -25.89 -15.43
N ILE A 444 -7.53 -24.93 -15.48
CA ILE A 444 -7.96 -24.18 -14.28
C ILE A 444 -9.43 -23.72 -14.39
N THR A 445 -10.29 -24.05 -13.42
CA THR A 445 -11.68 -23.55 -13.36
C THR A 445 -11.75 -22.11 -12.83
N PRO A 446 -12.80 -21.30 -13.13
CA PRO A 446 -12.98 -19.96 -12.57
C PRO A 446 -12.88 -19.92 -11.03
N ALA A 447 -13.37 -20.98 -10.38
CA ALA A 447 -13.34 -21.12 -8.94
C ALA A 447 -11.94 -21.43 -8.39
N GLN A 448 -11.15 -22.23 -9.12
CA GLN A 448 -9.72 -22.43 -8.84
C GLN A 448 -8.90 -21.16 -9.09
N LEU A 449 -9.26 -20.35 -10.10
CA LEU A 449 -8.64 -19.05 -10.33
C LEU A 449 -8.89 -18.10 -9.15
N LEU A 450 -10.14 -17.99 -8.68
CA LEU A 450 -10.48 -17.19 -7.49
C LEU A 450 -9.74 -17.65 -6.24
N ALA A 451 -9.65 -18.96 -6.03
CA ALA A 451 -8.89 -19.57 -4.94
C ALA A 451 -7.40 -19.20 -5.04
N ASN A 452 -6.79 -19.40 -6.20
CA ASN A 452 -5.38 -19.08 -6.45
C ASN A 452 -5.10 -17.58 -6.32
N PHE A 453 -6.01 -16.73 -6.78
CA PHE A 453 -5.88 -15.28 -6.63
C PHE A 453 -5.92 -14.88 -5.16
N THR A 454 -6.89 -15.41 -4.41
CA THR A 454 -7.00 -15.16 -2.96
C THR A 454 -5.75 -15.63 -2.22
N PHE A 455 -5.21 -16.80 -2.57
CA PHE A 455 -3.97 -17.31 -2.02
C PHE A 455 -2.79 -16.37 -2.33
N GLN A 456 -2.62 -15.97 -3.59
CA GLN A 456 -1.54 -15.05 -3.98
C GLN A 456 -1.66 -13.69 -3.29
N LEU A 457 -2.85 -13.10 -3.21
CA LEU A 457 -3.08 -11.85 -2.47
C LEU A 457 -2.67 -11.96 -1.00
N SER A 458 -2.86 -13.13 -0.40
CA SER A 458 -2.50 -13.40 1.00
C SER A 458 -0.99 -13.53 1.22
N THR A 459 -0.20 -13.70 0.15
CA THR A 459 1.28 -13.70 0.20
C THR A 459 1.88 -12.30 0.08
N PHE A 460 1.09 -11.28 -0.27
CA PHE A 460 1.57 -9.92 -0.44
C PHE A 460 1.45 -9.14 0.88
N PRO A 461 2.57 -8.68 1.48
CA PRO A 461 2.53 -7.82 2.64
C PRO A 461 1.76 -6.53 2.38
N VAL A 462 0.89 -6.14 3.32
CA VAL A 462 0.18 -4.86 3.29
C VAL A 462 1.15 -3.69 3.30
N CYS A 463 1.03 -2.84 2.28
CA CYS A 463 1.62 -1.51 2.30
C CYS A 463 0.64 -0.53 2.96
N LEU A 464 1.04 0.08 4.08
CA LEU A 464 0.23 1.15 4.67
C LEU A 464 0.44 2.44 3.87
N PRO A 465 -0.62 3.10 3.39
CA PRO A 465 -0.47 4.29 2.56
C PRO A 465 0.18 5.42 3.34
N ARG A 466 0.94 6.30 2.67
CA ARG A 466 1.63 7.42 3.34
C ARG A 466 0.66 8.35 4.08
N PHE A 467 -0.53 8.55 3.53
CA PHE A 467 -1.59 9.33 4.17
C PHE A 467 -2.03 8.77 5.53
N PHE A 468 -1.77 7.48 5.80
CA PHE A 468 -1.98 6.85 7.10
C PHE A 468 -1.12 7.49 8.20
N PHE A 469 0.11 7.90 7.88
CA PHE A 469 1.06 8.46 8.85
C PHE A 469 1.16 9.98 8.78
N LYS A 470 1.05 10.53 7.57
CA LYS A 470 1.31 11.95 7.33
C LYS A 470 0.40 12.52 6.25
N ARG A 471 -0.38 13.51 6.66
CA ARG A 471 -1.13 14.38 5.76
C ARG A 471 -0.22 15.49 5.25
N LEU A 472 -0.12 15.64 3.92
CA LEU A 472 0.73 16.66 3.28
C LEU A 472 -0.02 17.95 2.93
N GLN A 473 -1.35 17.91 2.92
CA GLN A 473 -2.19 19.07 2.67
C GLN A 473 -3.45 18.93 3.53
N SER A 474 -4.03 20.04 3.99
CA SER A 474 -5.31 20.04 4.69
C SER A 474 -6.24 21.04 4.01
N THR A 475 -7.34 20.54 3.46
CA THR A 475 -8.40 21.31 2.83
C THR A 475 -9.64 21.24 3.71
N SER A 476 -10.17 22.40 4.09
CA SER A 476 -11.40 22.53 4.86
C SER A 476 -12.34 23.49 4.16
N ILE A 477 -13.59 23.06 3.97
CA ILE A 477 -14.67 23.89 3.42
C ILE A 477 -15.65 24.14 4.56
N ARG A 478 -15.78 25.40 4.99
CA ARG A 478 -16.77 25.81 5.99
C ARG A 478 -17.95 26.45 5.29
N LEU A 479 -19.10 25.81 5.38
CA LEU A 479 -20.36 26.34 4.86
C LEU A 479 -21.11 27.07 5.96
N VAL A 480 -21.65 28.24 5.63
CA VAL A 480 -22.50 29.07 6.47
C VAL A 480 -23.81 29.29 5.72
N ILE A 481 -24.90 28.83 6.32
CA ILE A 481 -26.26 28.94 5.75
C ILE A 481 -27.01 30.04 6.51
N LEU A 482 -27.68 30.93 5.79
CA LEU A 482 -28.54 31.99 6.32
C LEU A 482 -29.93 31.91 5.66
N PRO A 483 -31.03 32.21 6.40
CA PRO A 483 -31.08 32.55 7.81
C PRO A 483 -30.69 31.36 8.72
N LYS A 484 -30.07 31.66 9.87
CA LYS A 484 -29.80 30.66 10.91
C LYS A 484 -31.02 30.58 11.85
N PRO A 485 -31.43 29.38 12.28
CA PRO A 485 -32.40 29.28 13.37
C PRO A 485 -31.81 29.86 14.66
N SER A 486 -32.69 30.37 15.53
CA SER A 486 -32.31 30.96 16.83
C SER A 486 -31.58 29.95 17.73
N SER A 487 -31.90 28.67 17.60
CA SER A 487 -31.21 27.56 18.23
C SER A 487 -31.07 26.38 17.26
N PRO A 488 -30.00 25.55 17.35
CA PRO A 488 -29.77 24.43 16.43
C PRO A 488 -30.84 23.32 16.52
N SER A 489 -31.64 23.31 17.59
CA SER A 489 -32.73 22.36 17.82
C SER A 489 -34.09 22.85 17.33
N GLU A 490 -34.21 24.11 16.91
CA GLU A 490 -35.50 24.72 16.58
C GLU A 490 -35.64 24.95 15.07
N PRO A 491 -36.77 24.53 14.46
CA PRO A 491 -37.02 24.79 13.05
C PRO A 491 -37.28 26.28 12.79
N LEU A 492 -36.87 26.76 11.62
CA LEU A 492 -37.33 28.06 11.12
C LEU A 492 -38.83 27.99 10.81
N ILE A 493 -39.63 28.79 11.50
CA ILE A 493 -41.07 28.88 11.25
C ILE A 493 -41.28 29.79 10.04
N LEU A 494 -41.88 29.25 8.99
CA LEU A 494 -42.26 29.98 7.79
C LEU A 494 -43.76 30.21 7.78
N ALA A 495 -44.18 31.43 7.49
CA ALA A 495 -45.59 31.71 7.26
C ALA A 495 -46.07 30.96 6.00
N GLN A 496 -47.32 30.48 6.01
CA GLN A 496 -47.92 29.84 4.85
C GLN A 496 -47.82 30.79 3.63
N GLU A 497 -47.47 30.21 2.48
CA GLU A 497 -47.30 30.91 1.19
C GLU A 497 -46.07 31.83 1.06
N MET A 498 -45.19 31.90 2.06
CA MET A 498 -43.90 32.59 1.94
C MET A 498 -42.82 31.67 1.32
N GLY A 499 -42.08 32.19 0.34
CA GLY A 499 -40.87 31.54 -0.17
C GLY A 499 -39.71 31.63 0.82
N LEU A 500 -38.95 30.55 0.99
CA LEU A 500 -37.70 30.56 1.77
C LEU A 500 -36.52 30.87 0.85
N VAL A 501 -35.79 31.95 1.15
CA VAL A 501 -34.50 32.25 0.50
C VAL A 501 -33.36 31.78 1.40
N LEU A 502 -32.51 30.91 0.88
CA LEU A 502 -31.31 30.41 1.57
C LEU A 502 -30.06 31.02 0.94
N ASN A 503 -29.35 31.81 1.73
CA ASN A 503 -28.03 32.33 1.37
C ASN A 503 -26.96 31.37 1.91
N VAL A 504 -26.25 30.70 1.01
CA VAL A 504 -25.16 29.77 1.35
C VAL A 504 -23.83 30.44 1.04
N MET A 505 -23.01 30.67 2.06
CA MET A 505 -21.65 31.17 1.93
C MET A 505 -20.65 30.06 2.25
N GLY A 506 -19.55 29.98 1.50
CA GLY A 506 -18.50 28.99 1.70
C GLY A 506 -17.13 29.63 1.87
N ILE A 507 -16.36 29.19 2.86
CA ILE A 507 -14.95 29.57 3.02
C ILE A 507 -14.10 28.31 2.80
N VAL A 508 -13.25 28.35 1.77
CA VAL A 508 -12.26 27.30 1.50
C VAL A 508 -10.94 27.69 2.15
N SER A 509 -10.42 26.82 3.02
CA SER A 509 -9.11 26.98 3.67
C SER A 509 -8.22 25.81 3.27
N GLN A 510 -7.15 26.09 2.52
CA GLN A 510 -6.13 25.10 2.16
C GLN A 510 -4.82 25.42 2.87
N LYS A 511 -4.22 24.43 3.54
CA LYS A 511 -2.94 24.55 4.24
C LYS A 511 -1.99 23.45 3.78
N SER A 512 -0.74 23.81 3.49
CA SER A 512 0.34 22.88 3.18
C SER A 512 1.60 23.28 3.96
N PRO A 513 2.37 22.31 4.48
CA PRO A 513 3.70 22.57 5.04
C PRO A 513 4.73 22.87 3.94
N ARG A 514 4.39 22.67 2.65
CA ARG A 514 5.18 23.09 1.50
C ARG A 514 4.64 24.43 0.99
N ILE A 515 5.50 25.18 0.27
CA ILE A 515 5.11 26.43 -0.40
C ILE A 515 3.97 26.14 -1.39
N ASP A 516 4.03 25.01 -2.09
CA ASP A 516 3.02 24.61 -3.07
C ASP A 516 1.95 23.67 -2.49
N LEU A 517 0.72 23.86 -2.95
CA LEU A 517 -0.39 22.94 -2.75
C LEU A 517 -0.26 21.76 -3.72
N MET A 518 -0.53 20.55 -3.24
CA MET A 518 -0.63 19.37 -4.11
C MET A 518 -1.86 19.45 -5.01
N ARG A 519 -2.95 20.01 -4.50
CA ARG A 519 -4.22 20.19 -5.22
C ARG A 519 -4.87 21.50 -4.84
N ARG A 520 -5.41 22.20 -5.84
CA ARG A 520 -6.19 23.42 -5.64
C ARG A 520 -7.67 23.13 -5.82
N VAL A 521 -8.49 23.69 -4.94
CA VAL A 521 -9.94 23.70 -5.14
C VAL A 521 -10.27 24.71 -6.24
N THR A 522 -10.84 24.23 -7.34
CA THR A 522 -11.23 25.07 -8.50
C THR A 522 -12.72 25.35 -8.55
N ALA A 523 -13.53 24.42 -8.04
CA ALA A 523 -14.98 24.53 -7.95
C ALA A 523 -15.48 23.80 -6.70
N ALA A 524 -16.67 24.19 -6.23
CA ALA A 524 -17.41 23.50 -5.20
C ALA A 524 -18.85 23.34 -5.69
N GLU A 525 -19.33 22.09 -5.72
CA GLU A 525 -20.72 21.78 -6.02
C GLU A 525 -21.52 21.74 -4.72
N LEU A 526 -22.58 22.53 -4.65
CA LEU A 526 -23.48 22.58 -3.49
C LEU A 526 -24.74 21.79 -3.82
N VAL A 527 -24.94 20.68 -3.13
CA VAL A 527 -26.13 19.84 -3.27
C VAL A 527 -27.05 20.08 -2.07
N MET A 528 -28.27 20.52 -2.34
CA MET A 528 -29.32 20.70 -1.33
C MET A 528 -30.38 19.63 -1.51
N THR A 529 -30.63 18.86 -0.45
CA THR A 529 -31.67 17.83 -0.44
C THR A 529 -32.75 18.22 0.57
N ILE A 530 -34.00 18.30 0.11
CA ILE A 530 -35.16 18.58 0.96
C ILE A 530 -35.88 17.26 1.20
N SER A 531 -36.00 16.84 2.46
CA SER A 531 -36.74 15.66 2.87
C SER A 531 -37.83 16.05 3.88
N ARG A 532 -38.96 15.34 3.84
CA ARG A 532 -39.99 15.47 4.88
C ARG A 532 -39.52 14.73 6.12
N SER A 533 -39.43 15.43 7.25
CA SER A 533 -39.28 14.80 8.55
C SER A 533 -40.49 13.91 8.81
N ALA A 534 -40.27 12.61 9.01
CA ALA A 534 -41.31 11.72 9.51
C ALA A 534 -41.44 11.96 11.03
N SER A 535 -42.15 13.01 11.44
CA SER A 535 -42.56 13.15 12.83
C SER A 535 -43.74 12.23 13.08
N SER A 536 -43.48 11.17 13.85
CA SER A 536 -44.38 10.39 14.72
C SER A 536 -45.87 10.51 14.41
N ALA A 537 -46.44 9.41 13.90
CA ALA A 537 -47.86 9.12 14.08
C ALA A 537 -48.19 9.29 15.58
N SER A 538 -49.14 10.19 15.84
CA SER A 538 -49.76 10.46 17.14
C SER A 538 -50.26 9.20 17.83
#